data_AF-A0A1V6GZH6-F1
#
_entry.id   AF-A0A1V6GZH6-F1
#
_cell.length_a   1.000
_cell.length_b   1.000
_cell.length_c   1.000
_cell.angle_alpha   90.00
_cell.angle_beta   90.00
_cell.angle_gamma   90.00
#
_symmetry.space_group_name_H-M   'P 1'
#
loop_
_entity.id
_entity.type
_entity.pdbx_description
1 polymer ?
#
loop_
_entity_poly.entity_id
_entity_poly.type
_entity_poly.pdbx_seq_one_letter_code
_entity_poly.pdbx_strand_id
1 'polypeptide(L)'
;MQTIADMLRQEGMEKGMEKGLEMGIIKGREEGLEKGMEKGREELLWKLISKKFPKISQKYFEKLKTLTIEKLDSLGLELIDMKNEEELRKHLM
;
A
#
# COMPACT_ATOMS: atom_id res chain seq x y z
N MET A 1 -15.19 -11.86 49.81
CA MET A 1 -14.89 -10.48 49.40
C MET A 1 -13.68 -10.52 48.50
N GLN A 2 -13.74 -9.87 47.32
CA GLN A 2 -12.54 -9.68 46.50
C GLN A 2 -11.56 -8.76 47.23
N THR A 3 -10.26 -9.03 47.09
CA THR A 3 -9.22 -8.20 47.70
C THR A 3 -8.93 -6.99 46.83
N ILE A 4 -8.35 -5.93 47.42
CA ILE A 4 -7.85 -4.77 46.67
C ILE A 4 -6.84 -5.20 45.60
N ALA A 5 -6.04 -6.24 45.88
CA ALA A 5 -5.10 -6.82 44.93
C ALA A 5 -5.76 -7.55 43.74
N ASP A 6 -6.95 -8.12 43.92
CA ASP A 6 -7.74 -8.70 42.82
C ASP A 6 -8.28 -7.58 41.92
N MET A 7 -8.81 -6.51 42.53
CA MET A 7 -9.35 -5.36 41.79
C MET A 7 -8.28 -4.65 40.95
N LEU A 8 -7.10 -4.39 41.53
CA LEU A 8 -5.99 -3.77 40.80
C LEU A 8 -5.47 -4.63 39.66
N ARG A 9 -5.44 -5.97 39.83
CA ARG A 9 -5.06 -6.90 38.76
C ARG A 9 -6.08 -6.89 37.62
N GLN A 10 -7.37 -6.92 37.96
CA GLN A 10 -8.43 -6.88 36.96
C GLN A 10 -8.41 -5.55 36.19
N GLU A 11 -8.30 -4.42 36.88
CA GLU A 11 -8.21 -3.10 36.27
C GLU A 11 -6.96 -2.98 35.36
N GLY A 12 -5.83 -3.53 35.80
CA GLY A 12 -4.61 -3.58 34.99
C GLY A 12 -4.76 -4.42 33.72
N MET A 13 -5.44 -5.57 33.81
CA MET A 13 -5.73 -6.42 32.65
C MET A 13 -6.71 -5.74 31.69
N GLU A 14 -7.80 -5.15 32.19
CA GLU A 14 -8.77 -4.42 31.37
C GLU A 14 -8.12 -3.26 30.63
N LYS A 15 -7.35 -2.42 31.34
CA LYS A 15 -6.59 -1.31 30.72
C LYS A 15 -5.55 -1.79 29.72
N GLY A 16 -4.87 -2.90 30.00
CA GLY A 16 -3.88 -3.48 29.09
C GLY A 16 -4.52 -4.00 27.80
N MET A 17 -5.68 -4.66 27.92
CA MET A 17 -6.44 -5.17 26.79
C MET A 17 -7.03 -4.05 25.95
N GLU A 18 -7.62 -3.03 26.58
CA GLU A 18 -8.17 -1.86 25.89
C GLU A 18 -7.09 -1.14 25.08
N LYS A 19 -5.95 -0.82 25.70
CA LYS A 19 -4.82 -0.17 25.01
C LYS A 19 -4.24 -1.04 23.90
N GLY A 20 -4.11 -2.34 24.15
CA GLY A 20 -3.59 -3.29 23.15
C GLY A 20 -4.49 -3.37 21.92
N LEU A 21 -5.81 -3.42 22.13
CA LEU A 21 -6.80 -3.44 21.06
C LEU A 21 -6.81 -2.13 20.28
N GLU A 22 -6.81 -0.99 20.98
CA GLU A 22 -6.80 0.34 20.36
C GLU A 22 -5.57 0.53 19.46
N MET A 23 -4.37 0.25 19.99
CA MET A 23 -3.12 0.32 19.21
C MET A 23 -3.13 -0.65 18.03
N GLY A 24 -3.64 -1.87 18.23
CA GLY A 24 -3.73 -2.88 17.18
C GLY A 24 -4.65 -2.45 16.03
N ILE A 25 -5.80 -1.85 16.34
CA ILE A 25 -6.76 -1.34 15.35
C ILE A 25 -6.16 -0.16 14.58
N ILE A 26 -5.55 0.80 15.27
CA ILE A 26 -4.95 1.98 14.64
C ILE A 26 -3.85 1.55 13.68
N LYS A 27 -2.88 0.78 14.16
CA LYS A 27 -1.76 0.32 13.34
C LYS A 27 -2.22 -0.56 12.17
N GLY A 28 -3.15 -1.48 12.41
CA GLY A 28 -3.71 -2.33 11.36
C GLY A 28 -4.44 -1.54 10.28
N ARG A 29 -5.18 -0.49 10.66
CA ARG A 29 -5.88 0.38 9.72
C ARG A 29 -4.92 1.25 8.92
N GLU A 30 -3.90 1.83 9.55
CA GLU A 30 -2.89 2.64 8.87
C GLU A 30 -2.12 1.81 7.83
N GLU A 31 -1.56 0.67 8.25
CA GLU A 31 -0.85 -0.22 7.33
C GLU A 31 -1.74 -0.75 6.20
N GLY A 32 -3.01 -1.05 6.51
CA GLY A 32 -3.98 -1.53 5.52
C GLY A 32 -4.32 -0.45 4.48
N LEU A 33 -4.46 0.80 4.92
CA LEU A 33 -4.77 1.92 4.04
C LEU A 33 -3.58 2.27 3.14
N GLU A 34 -2.37 2.31 3.69
CA GLU A 34 -1.14 2.57 2.93
C GLU A 34 -0.91 1.51 1.85
N LYS A 35 -0.90 0.23 2.22
CA LYS A 35 -0.76 -0.90 1.27
C LYS A 35 -1.89 -0.93 0.24
N GLY A 36 -3.11 -0.54 0.64
CA GLY A 36 -4.26 -0.46 -0.25
C GLY A 36 -4.11 0.64 -1.30
N MET A 37 -3.60 1.81 -0.90
CA MET A 37 -3.33 2.92 -1.81
C MET A 37 -2.21 2.60 -2.80
N GLU A 38 -1.12 1.96 -2.36
CA GLU A 38 -0.02 1.53 -3.23
C GLU A 38 -0.51 0.56 -4.31
N LYS A 39 -1.16 -0.53 -3.90
CA LYS A 39 -1.70 -1.53 -4.83
C LYS A 39 -2.70 -0.92 -5.81
N GLY A 40 -3.55 -0.01 -5.34
CA GLY A 40 -4.51 0.69 -6.18
C GLY A 40 -3.83 1.52 -7.29
N ARG A 41 -2.74 2.22 -6.96
CA ARG A 41 -1.94 2.99 -7.92
C ARG A 41 -1.26 2.09 -8.94
N GLU A 42 -0.61 1.02 -8.49
CA GLU A 42 0.05 0.03 -9.35
C GLU A 42 -0.93 -0.60 -10.36
N GLU A 43 -2.10 -1.07 -9.87
CA GLU A 43 -3.11 -1.68 -10.72
C GLU A 43 -3.70 -0.71 -11.73
N LEU A 44 -4.00 0.52 -11.30
CA LEU A 44 -4.54 1.54 -12.19
C LEU A 44 -3.55 1.88 -13.29
N LEU A 45 -2.29 2.13 -12.91
CA LEU A 45 -1.24 2.48 -13.85
C LEU A 45 -0.99 1.34 -14.84
N TRP A 46 -0.99 0.09 -14.37
CA TRP A 46 -0.89 -1.09 -15.23
C TRP A 46 -2.06 -1.20 -16.22
N LYS A 47 -3.29 -0.98 -15.77
CA LYS A 47 -4.47 -0.97 -16.65
C LYS A 47 -4.34 0.11 -17.73
N LEU A 48 -3.86 1.30 -17.39
CA LEU A 48 -3.61 2.38 -18.36
C LEU A 48 -2.51 2.01 -19.35
N ILE A 49 -1.38 1.49 -18.86
CA ILE A 49 -0.25 1.02 -19.68
C ILE A 49 -0.69 -0.08 -20.64
N SER A 50 -1.38 -1.11 -20.15
CA SER A 50 -1.85 -2.24 -20.96
C SER A 50 -2.85 -1.81 -22.03
N LYS A 51 -3.67 -0.78 -21.75
CA LYS A 51 -4.61 -0.20 -22.72
C LYS A 51 -3.90 0.64 -23.79
N LYS A 52 -2.89 1.42 -23.41
CA LYS A 52 -2.13 2.27 -24.34
C LYS A 52 -1.13 1.46 -25.17
N PHE A 53 -0.55 0.41 -24.58
CA PHE A 53 0.48 -0.45 -25.17
C PHE A 53 0.07 -1.93 -25.09
N PRO A 54 -0.79 -2.43 -26.01
CA PRO A 54 -1.32 -3.79 -25.94
C PRO A 54 -0.28 -4.91 -26.06
N LYS A 55 0.92 -4.60 -26.60
CA LYS A 55 2.01 -5.56 -26.81
C LYS A 55 2.97 -5.65 -25.63
N ILE A 56 2.72 -4.91 -24.56
CA ILE A 56 3.65 -4.82 -23.44
C ILE A 56 3.63 -6.10 -22.59
N SER A 57 4.82 -6.54 -22.17
CA SER A 57 4.98 -7.77 -21.39
C SER A 57 4.59 -7.57 -19.92
N GLN A 58 4.00 -8.59 -19.30
CA GLN A 58 3.67 -8.58 -17.87
C GLN A 58 4.90 -8.46 -16.94
N LYS A 59 6.12 -8.66 -17.46
CA LYS A 59 7.37 -8.38 -16.74
C LYS A 59 7.47 -6.93 -16.25
N TYR A 60 6.85 -5.98 -16.96
CA TYR A 60 6.82 -4.57 -16.55
C TYR A 60 5.90 -4.33 -15.37
N PHE A 61 4.85 -5.14 -15.19
CA PHE A 61 3.99 -5.06 -14.02
C PHE A 61 4.74 -5.40 -12.73
N GLU A 62 5.55 -6.45 -12.75
CA GLU A 62 6.38 -6.80 -11.59
C GLU A 62 7.40 -5.72 -11.27
N LYS A 63 7.90 -5.00 -12.27
CA LYS A 63 8.75 -3.83 -12.03
C LYS A 63 7.98 -2.67 -11.39
N LEU A 64 6.75 -2.41 -11.81
CA LEU A 64 5.90 -1.37 -11.19
C LEU A 64 5.75 -1.59 -9.68
N LYS A 65 5.56 -2.85 -9.24
CA LYS A 65 5.47 -3.22 -7.81
C LYS A 65 6.74 -2.96 -6.99
N THR A 66 7.87 -2.79 -7.66
CA THR A 66 9.16 -2.49 -7.00
C THR A 66 9.46 -0.99 -6.94
N LEU A 67 8.64 -0.17 -7.61
CA LEU A 67 8.82 1.28 -7.62
C LEU A 67 8.20 1.91 -6.38
N THR A 68 8.76 3.06 -5.99
CA THR A 68 8.18 3.89 -4.94
C THR A 68 6.92 4.61 -5.45
N ILE A 69 6.05 5.01 -4.53
CA ILE A 69 4.83 5.78 -4.84
C ILE A 69 5.13 7.01 -5.70
N GLU A 70 6.19 7.74 -5.38
CA GLU A 70 6.61 8.93 -6.11
C GLU A 70 6.93 8.62 -7.58
N LYS A 71 7.65 7.51 -7.83
CA LYS A 71 7.99 7.07 -9.18
C LYS A 71 6.75 6.59 -9.94
N LEU A 72 5.80 5.94 -9.26
CA LEU A 72 4.52 5.57 -9.86
C LEU A 72 3.72 6.80 -10.30
N ASP A 73 3.72 7.87 -9.50
CA ASP A 73 3.04 9.11 -9.82
C ASP A 73 3.70 9.85 -11.00
N SER A 74 5.03 10.00 -10.98
CA SER A 74 5.77 10.58 -12.10
C SER A 74 5.55 9.80 -13.39
N LEU A 75 5.62 8.46 -13.31
CA LEU A 75 5.36 7.59 -14.45
C LEU A 75 3.94 7.73 -14.96
N GLY A 76 2.95 7.92 -14.08
CA GLY A 76 1.56 8.15 -14.45
C GLY A 76 1.37 9.44 -15.25
N LEU A 77 2.07 10.52 -14.89
CA LEU A 77 2.05 11.78 -15.64
C LEU A 77 2.74 11.63 -17.00
N GLU A 78 3.95 11.08 -17.00
CA GLU A 78 4.72 10.87 -18.23
C GLU A 78 4.01 9.90 -19.19
N LEU A 79 3.30 8.90 -18.67
CA LEU A 79 2.52 7.96 -19.46
C LEU A 79 1.51 8.67 -20.37
N ILE A 80 1.01 9.84 -19.99
CA ILE A 80 0.08 10.63 -20.81
C ILE A 80 0.79 11.06 -22.11
N ASP A 81 2.00 11.58 -21.99
CA ASP A 81 2.80 12.12 -23.10
C ASP A 81 3.54 11.03 -23.91
N MET A 82 3.77 9.86 -23.31
CA MET A 82 4.53 8.77 -23.96
C MET A 82 3.89 8.30 -25.27
N LYS A 83 4.64 8.28 -26.38
CA LYS A 83 4.07 7.90 -27.70
C LYS A 83 4.27 6.43 -28.05
N ASN A 84 5.26 5.79 -27.44
CA ASN A 84 5.68 4.43 -27.77
C ASN A 84 6.01 3.63 -26.51
N GLU A 85 6.04 2.30 -26.68
CA GLU A 85 6.42 1.38 -25.61
C GLU A 85 7.90 1.56 -25.21
N GLU A 86 8.79 2.00 -26.11
CA GLU A 86 10.22 2.14 -25.80
C GLU A 86 10.52 3.21 -24.74
N GLU A 87 9.78 4.32 -24.73
CA GLU A 87 9.87 5.38 -23.72
C GLU A 87 9.50 4.85 -22.33
N LEU A 88 8.49 4.00 -22.26
CA LEU A 88 8.10 3.30 -21.03
C LEU A 88 9.16 2.29 -20.61
N ARG A 89 9.77 1.56 -21.55
CA ARG A 89 10.86 0.63 -21.27
C ARG A 89 12.07 1.32 -20.66
N LYS A 90 12.41 2.54 -21.09
CA LYS A 90 13.51 3.33 -20.53
C LYS A 90 13.27 3.73 -19.08
N HIS A 91 12.04 4.07 -18.72
CA HIS A 91 11.67 4.43 -17.34
C HIS A 91 11.60 3.22 -16.40
N LEU A 92 11.35 2.03 -16.95
CA LEU A 92 11.29 0.79 -16.21
C LEU A 92 12.59 -0.03 -16.30
N MET A 93 13.66 0.46 -16.93
CA MET A 93 14.94 -0.27 -17.04
C MET A 93 15.89 0.03 -15.89
#